data_AF-A0A529NXH8-F1
#
_entry.id   AF-A0A529NXH8-F1
#
_cell.length_a   1.000
_cell.length_b   1.000
_cell.length_c   1.000
_cell.angle_alpha   90.00
_cell.angle_beta   90.00
_cell.angle_gamma   90.00
#
_symmetry.space_group_name_H-M   'P 1'
#
loop_
_entity.id
_entity.type
_entity.pdbx_description
1 polymer ?
#
loop_
_entity_poly.entity_id
_entity_poly.type
_entity_poly.pdbx_seq_one_letter_code
_entity_poly.pdbx_strand_id
1 'polypeptide(L)'
;TKGFEDEQVFGQGLLNLGVAIEGPGEFRYAGVFDVDTKGYSSIWSNSISGAGDLTKRGEGALILSGENSYSGPTKVLGGILAVDGRIVSKVGVSATGTLTGIGAVGSLTVGAGGTVAPGSVLDPSKGVAVLTVNGDFVQQAGSTYLAGIAPSKASDLIDVAGSAAINKGASVNLVREGAGHFSVDTRYTLLTAAGGVIGTYGGLTGGLFTDSPFVDFELAYDPTNVYLDVDRNSVTFADVGNTFNQRSVGAAAEALG
;
A
#
# COMPACT_ATOMS: atom_id res chain seq x y z
N THR A 1 31.53 -9.04 23.94
CA THR A 1 32.86 -9.69 23.99
C THR A 1 32.87 -10.82 22.99
N LYS A 2 33.91 -10.88 22.15
CA LYS A 2 34.06 -11.80 21.01
C LYS A 2 33.72 -13.26 21.35
N GLY A 3 32.97 -13.89 20.45
CA GLY A 3 32.71 -15.33 20.47
C GLY A 3 31.99 -15.77 19.19
N PHE A 4 32.45 -15.31 18.03
CA PHE A 4 32.15 -15.96 16.75
C PHE A 4 33.12 -17.13 16.67
N GLU A 5 32.72 -18.29 17.19
CA GLU A 5 33.46 -19.52 16.93
C GLU A 5 33.36 -19.85 15.45
N ASP A 6 34.46 -20.39 14.92
CA ASP A 6 34.66 -20.70 13.50
C ASP A 6 33.48 -21.50 12.94
N GLU A 7 32.70 -20.90 12.03
CA GLU A 7 31.49 -21.49 11.43
C GLU A 7 31.82 -22.78 10.67
N GLN A 8 33.08 -22.98 10.25
CA GLN A 8 33.55 -24.24 9.66
C GLN A 8 33.70 -25.39 10.66
N VAL A 9 33.80 -25.12 11.97
CA VAL A 9 34.14 -26.12 13.00
C VAL A 9 32.93 -26.56 13.82
N PHE A 10 32.03 -25.65 14.19
CA PHE A 10 30.93 -25.95 15.13
C PHE A 10 29.54 -26.03 14.50
N GLY A 11 29.41 -25.64 13.22
CA GLY A 11 28.11 -25.46 12.59
C GLY A 11 27.23 -24.43 13.32
N GLN A 12 25.98 -24.28 12.91
CA GLN A 12 25.06 -23.28 13.46
C GLN A 12 24.34 -23.74 14.75
N GLY A 13 24.94 -24.64 15.51
CA GLY A 13 24.28 -25.38 16.60
C GLY A 13 23.88 -24.56 17.84
N LEU A 14 24.35 -23.31 17.97
CA LEU A 14 23.93 -22.42 19.05
C LEU A 14 22.87 -21.43 18.56
N LEU A 15 21.62 -21.69 18.96
CA LEU A 15 20.50 -20.77 18.78
C LEU A 15 20.72 -19.50 19.61
N ASN A 16 20.93 -18.37 18.94
CA ASN A 16 20.91 -17.06 19.58
C ASN A 16 19.47 -16.59 19.75
N LEU A 17 18.88 -16.85 20.92
CA LEU A 17 17.48 -16.52 21.22
C LEU A 17 17.16 -15.02 21.11
N GLY A 18 18.14 -14.15 21.40
CA GLY A 18 17.96 -12.70 21.31
C GLY A 18 17.81 -12.21 19.86
N VAL A 19 18.53 -12.84 18.92
CA VAL A 19 18.38 -12.54 17.49
C VAL A 19 17.21 -13.32 16.89
N ALA A 20 16.93 -14.53 17.38
CA ALA A 20 15.87 -15.38 16.84
C ALA A 20 14.45 -14.82 17.07
N ILE A 21 14.24 -14.06 18.15
CA ILE A 21 12.95 -13.39 18.40
C ILE A 21 12.66 -12.25 17.41
N GLU A 22 13.71 -11.71 16.77
CA GLU A 22 13.62 -10.65 15.74
C GLU A 22 13.37 -11.20 14.33
N GLY A 23 13.14 -12.51 14.18
CA GLY A 23 12.92 -13.18 12.91
C GLY A 23 14.19 -13.86 12.34
N PRO A 24 14.12 -14.43 11.14
CA PRO A 24 15.28 -15.05 10.50
C PRO A 24 16.36 -14.00 10.13
N GLY A 25 17.63 -14.40 10.05
CA GLY A 25 18.71 -13.56 9.52
C GLY A 25 19.14 -13.92 8.08
N GLU A 26 18.74 -15.11 7.60
CA GLU A 26 19.15 -15.60 6.30
C GLU A 26 18.16 -16.65 5.75
N PHE A 27 17.76 -16.52 4.49
CA PHE A 27 17.16 -17.57 3.67
C PHE A 27 18.27 -18.26 2.87
N ARG A 28 19.10 -19.01 3.57
CA ARG A 28 20.39 -19.53 3.07
C ARG A 28 20.28 -20.39 1.81
N TYR A 29 19.30 -21.28 1.78
CA TYR A 29 19.14 -22.25 0.69
C TYR A 29 18.14 -21.74 -0.35
N ALA A 30 18.41 -22.04 -1.62
CA ALA A 30 17.44 -21.87 -2.70
C ALA A 30 16.25 -22.80 -2.42
N GLY A 31 15.18 -22.21 -1.89
CA GLY A 31 14.01 -22.89 -1.37
C GLY A 31 13.02 -21.86 -0.83
N VAL A 32 11.84 -22.32 -0.39
CA VAL A 32 10.80 -21.43 0.09
C VAL A 32 10.83 -21.36 1.62
N PHE A 33 11.06 -20.17 2.15
CA PHE A 33 10.72 -19.85 3.54
C PHE A 33 9.22 -19.53 3.59
N ASP A 34 8.45 -20.46 4.11
CA ASP A 34 6.99 -20.36 4.13
C ASP A 34 6.47 -19.96 5.51
N VAL A 35 5.70 -18.88 5.54
CA VAL A 35 5.16 -18.26 6.75
C VAL A 35 3.64 -18.30 6.71
N ASP A 36 3.05 -19.17 7.53
CA ASP A 36 1.62 -19.15 7.81
C ASP A 36 1.36 -18.44 9.14
N THR A 37 0.79 -17.25 9.04
CA THR A 37 0.45 -16.42 10.21
C THR A 37 -0.79 -16.88 10.96
N LYS A 38 -1.66 -17.69 10.36
CA LYS A 38 -2.90 -18.22 10.99
C LYS A 38 -3.78 -17.17 11.71
N GLY A 39 -3.74 -15.92 11.27
CA GLY A 39 -4.49 -14.81 11.88
C GLY A 39 -3.72 -13.98 12.91
N TYR A 40 -2.48 -14.33 13.25
CA TYR A 40 -1.63 -13.58 14.18
C TYR A 40 -0.70 -12.60 13.47
N SER A 41 -0.23 -11.59 14.21
CA SER A 41 0.79 -10.66 13.71
C SER A 41 2.19 -11.05 14.19
N SER A 42 3.18 -10.97 13.31
CA SER A 42 4.60 -11.18 13.63
C SER A 42 5.45 -10.07 13.02
N ILE A 43 6.43 -9.57 13.79
CA ILE A 43 7.37 -8.53 13.35
C ILE A 43 8.75 -9.16 13.23
N TRP A 44 9.39 -9.01 12.07
CA TRP A 44 10.77 -9.38 11.83
C TRP A 44 11.61 -8.12 11.57
N SER A 45 12.50 -7.81 12.50
CA SER A 45 13.41 -6.65 12.45
C SER A 45 14.80 -6.98 11.93
N ASN A 46 15.15 -8.27 11.85
CA ASN A 46 16.43 -8.69 11.28
C ASN A 46 16.54 -8.31 9.80
N SER A 47 17.77 -8.02 9.37
CA SER A 47 18.11 -7.90 7.95
C SER A 47 18.28 -9.31 7.37
N ILE A 48 17.34 -9.74 6.52
CA ILE A 48 17.34 -11.08 5.95
C ILE A 48 18.11 -11.12 4.63
N SER A 49 19.15 -11.96 4.56
CA SER A 49 19.94 -12.19 3.34
C SER A 49 19.70 -13.58 2.75
N GLY A 50 20.41 -13.95 1.67
CA GLY A 50 20.38 -15.31 1.10
C GLY A 50 19.63 -15.45 -0.23
N ALA A 51 19.57 -16.67 -0.74
CA ALA A 51 19.02 -16.96 -2.08
C ALA A 51 17.55 -17.41 -2.06
N GLY A 52 17.00 -17.75 -0.90
CA GLY A 52 15.66 -18.31 -0.77
C GLY A 52 14.52 -17.31 -0.98
N ASP A 53 13.35 -17.87 -1.24
CA ASP A 53 12.09 -17.17 -1.48
C ASP A 53 11.37 -16.96 -0.14
N LEU A 54 10.50 -15.95 -0.08
CA LEU A 54 9.55 -15.78 1.01
C LEU A 54 8.13 -16.03 0.51
N THR A 55 7.38 -16.90 1.18
CA THR A 55 5.93 -17.05 0.96
C THR A 55 5.18 -16.69 2.23
N LYS A 56 4.35 -15.65 2.16
CA LYS A 56 3.45 -15.22 3.23
C LYS A 56 2.04 -15.73 2.96
N ARG A 57 1.47 -16.47 3.91
CA ARG A 57 0.07 -16.92 3.92
C ARG A 57 -0.57 -16.79 5.31
N GLY A 58 -1.84 -17.19 5.40
CA GLY A 58 -2.69 -16.99 6.57
C GLY A 58 -3.17 -15.54 6.71
N GLU A 59 -4.28 -15.37 7.41
CA GLU A 59 -5.03 -14.09 7.49
C GLU A 59 -4.33 -12.99 8.31
N GLY A 60 -3.25 -13.33 9.03
CA GLY A 60 -2.55 -12.40 9.92
C GLY A 60 -1.56 -11.50 9.19
N ALA A 61 -0.83 -10.69 9.96
CA ALA A 61 0.17 -9.77 9.43
C ALA A 61 1.60 -10.29 9.63
N LEU A 62 2.44 -10.16 8.61
CA LEU A 62 3.88 -10.25 8.73
C LEU A 62 4.45 -8.87 8.46
N ILE A 63 5.16 -8.29 9.43
CA ILE A 63 5.80 -6.99 9.31
C ILE A 63 7.30 -7.21 9.14
N LEU A 64 7.86 -6.74 8.03
CA LEU A 64 9.30 -6.72 7.78
C LEU A 64 9.80 -5.28 7.95
N SER A 65 10.53 -5.02 9.03
CA SER A 65 11.10 -3.70 9.33
C SER A 65 12.62 -3.63 9.07
N GLY A 66 13.27 -4.77 8.84
CA GLY A 66 14.69 -4.84 8.51
C GLY A 66 15.02 -4.55 7.04
N GLU A 67 16.32 -4.48 6.76
CA GLU A 67 16.89 -4.30 5.41
C GLU A 67 17.10 -5.65 4.72
N ASN A 68 16.10 -6.13 3.99
CA ASN A 68 16.13 -7.48 3.43
C ASN A 68 16.76 -7.50 2.04
N SER A 69 17.85 -8.25 1.91
CA SER A 69 18.66 -8.37 0.70
C SER A 69 18.57 -9.75 0.04
N TYR A 70 17.64 -10.62 0.47
CA TYR A 70 17.46 -11.92 -0.16
C TYR A 70 17.02 -11.78 -1.63
N SER A 71 17.52 -12.66 -2.50
CA SER A 71 17.29 -12.55 -3.95
C SER A 71 16.06 -13.30 -4.45
N GLY A 72 15.60 -14.30 -3.71
CA GLY A 72 14.40 -15.06 -4.06
C GLY A 72 13.14 -14.19 -3.99
N PRO A 73 12.13 -14.43 -4.85
CA PRO A 73 10.88 -13.67 -4.82
C PRO A 73 10.14 -13.77 -3.50
N THR A 74 9.35 -12.73 -3.23
CA THR A 74 8.35 -12.71 -2.17
C THR A 74 6.96 -12.89 -2.77
N LYS A 75 6.20 -13.85 -2.22
CA LYS A 75 4.81 -14.12 -2.60
C LYS A 75 3.90 -13.85 -1.41
N VAL A 76 2.95 -12.93 -1.57
CA VAL A 76 1.89 -12.66 -0.60
C VAL A 76 0.64 -13.39 -1.08
N LEU A 77 0.43 -14.58 -0.53
CA LEU A 77 -0.69 -15.46 -0.88
C LEU A 77 -1.92 -15.23 -0.01
N GLY A 78 -1.79 -14.53 1.13
CA GLY A 78 -2.89 -14.26 2.05
C GLY A 78 -2.50 -13.34 3.21
N GLY A 79 -3.50 -12.66 3.76
CA GLY A 79 -3.35 -11.70 4.85
C GLY A 79 -2.46 -10.53 4.46
N ILE A 80 -1.75 -9.96 5.43
CA ILE A 80 -0.99 -8.72 5.25
C ILE A 80 0.53 -9.00 5.27
N LEU A 81 1.25 -8.51 4.27
CA LEU A 81 2.69 -8.27 4.35
C LEU A 81 2.90 -6.76 4.47
N ALA A 82 3.40 -6.28 5.61
CA ALA A 82 3.78 -4.89 5.80
C ALA A 82 5.30 -4.75 5.63
N VAL A 83 5.74 -3.87 4.74
CA VAL A 83 7.16 -3.58 4.49
C VAL A 83 7.46 -2.18 4.98
N ASP A 84 7.95 -2.09 6.21
CA ASP A 84 8.38 -0.82 6.81
C ASP A 84 9.89 -0.58 6.63
N GLY A 85 10.65 -1.65 6.37
CA GLY A 85 12.04 -1.61 5.96
C GLY A 85 12.18 -1.74 4.44
N ARG A 86 12.98 -2.71 3.99
CA ARG A 86 13.21 -2.92 2.56
C ARG A 86 13.19 -4.38 2.14
N ILE A 87 12.73 -4.65 0.92
CA ILE A 87 12.90 -5.91 0.19
C ILE A 87 13.52 -5.61 -1.16
N VAL A 88 14.70 -6.15 -1.47
CA VAL A 88 15.31 -5.97 -2.81
C VAL A 88 14.63 -6.76 -3.92
N SER A 89 14.10 -7.93 -3.59
CA SER A 89 13.58 -8.86 -4.57
C SER A 89 12.19 -8.47 -5.04
N LYS A 90 11.72 -9.15 -6.09
CA LYS A 90 10.38 -8.96 -6.62
C LYS A 90 9.31 -9.42 -5.63
N VAL A 91 8.23 -8.66 -5.53
CA VAL A 91 7.07 -8.97 -4.69
C VAL A 91 5.85 -9.23 -5.58
N GLY A 92 5.19 -10.36 -5.37
CA GLY A 92 3.92 -10.71 -6.01
C GLY A 92 2.80 -10.83 -4.99
N VAL A 93 1.69 -10.10 -5.20
CA VAL A 93 0.51 -10.13 -4.34
C VAL A 93 -0.62 -10.88 -5.04
N SER A 94 -1.20 -11.87 -4.36
CA SER A 94 -2.27 -12.72 -4.90
C SER A 94 -3.65 -12.33 -4.34
N ALA A 95 -4.72 -13.02 -4.76
CA ALA A 95 -6.12 -12.63 -4.59
C ALA A 95 -6.61 -12.33 -3.16
N THR A 96 -5.91 -12.77 -2.13
CA THR A 96 -6.24 -12.52 -0.72
C THR A 96 -5.08 -11.90 0.05
N GLY A 97 -4.03 -11.51 -0.66
CA GLY A 97 -2.87 -10.84 -0.11
C GLY A 97 -3.02 -9.32 -0.15
N THR A 98 -2.50 -8.67 0.87
CA THR A 98 -2.30 -7.23 0.91
C THR A 98 -0.83 -6.94 1.13
N LEU A 99 -0.23 -6.14 0.25
CA LEU A 99 1.04 -5.49 0.52
C LEU A 99 0.75 -4.09 1.08
N THR A 100 1.34 -3.81 2.22
CA THR A 100 1.30 -2.49 2.85
C THR A 100 2.69 -2.10 3.34
N GLY A 101 2.82 -0.94 3.97
CA GLY A 101 4.07 -0.43 4.52
C GLY A 101 4.42 0.96 4.03
N ILE A 102 5.48 1.49 4.63
CA ILE A 102 6.07 2.81 4.32
C ILE A 102 7.49 2.69 3.73
N GLY A 103 7.92 1.45 3.49
CA GLY A 103 9.27 1.11 3.08
C GLY A 103 9.41 0.98 1.58
N ALA A 104 10.35 0.12 1.17
CA ALA A 104 10.67 -0.09 -0.23
C ALA A 104 10.66 -1.58 -0.63
N VAL A 105 10.15 -1.87 -1.82
CA VAL A 105 10.20 -3.19 -2.45
C VAL A 105 10.97 -3.13 -3.77
N GLY A 106 11.35 -4.28 -4.33
CA GLY A 106 11.84 -4.39 -5.70
C GLY A 106 10.71 -4.16 -6.70
N SER A 107 10.69 -4.90 -7.82
CA SER A 107 9.51 -4.87 -8.70
C SER A 107 8.28 -5.41 -7.98
N LEU A 108 7.12 -4.79 -8.19
CA LEU A 108 5.86 -5.16 -7.55
C LEU A 108 4.83 -5.58 -8.60
N THR A 109 4.22 -6.75 -8.42
CA THR A 109 3.05 -7.19 -9.19
C THR A 109 1.87 -7.46 -8.27
N VAL A 110 0.77 -6.75 -8.48
CA VAL A 110 -0.49 -6.97 -7.76
C VAL A 110 -1.44 -7.73 -8.69
N GLY A 111 -1.66 -9.00 -8.38
CA GLY A 111 -2.54 -9.88 -9.14
C GLY A 111 -4.01 -9.67 -8.83
N ALA A 112 -4.89 -10.25 -9.65
CA ALA A 112 -6.35 -10.18 -9.46
C ALA A 112 -6.76 -10.53 -8.02
N GLY A 113 -7.59 -9.69 -7.39
CA GLY A 113 -8.01 -9.77 -5.98
C GLY A 113 -6.98 -9.23 -4.97
N GLY A 114 -5.71 -9.12 -5.35
CA GLY A 114 -4.65 -8.60 -4.49
C GLY A 114 -4.80 -7.10 -4.24
N THR A 115 -4.29 -6.66 -3.10
CA THR A 115 -4.33 -5.25 -2.69
C THR A 115 -2.93 -4.69 -2.44
N VAL A 116 -2.70 -3.46 -2.89
CA VAL A 116 -1.58 -2.63 -2.44
C VAL A 116 -2.14 -1.43 -1.69
N ALA A 117 -1.56 -1.11 -0.53
CA ALA A 117 -2.03 -0.04 0.34
C ALA A 117 -0.83 0.56 1.09
N PRO A 118 -0.20 1.65 0.61
CA PRO A 118 0.78 2.39 1.41
C PRO A 118 0.22 2.70 2.79
N GLY A 119 1.06 2.64 3.83
CA GLY A 119 0.61 2.85 5.21
C GLY A 119 1.33 1.95 6.19
N SER A 120 1.57 2.41 7.42
CA SER A 120 2.24 1.58 8.44
C SER A 120 1.22 0.86 9.30
N VAL A 121 1.41 -0.46 9.46
CA VAL A 121 0.67 -1.26 10.44
C VAL A 121 1.13 -0.98 11.88
N LEU A 122 2.35 -0.46 12.05
CA LEU A 122 2.94 -0.18 13.36
C LEU A 122 2.59 1.22 13.88
N ASP A 123 2.23 2.15 12.99
CA ASP A 123 1.94 3.53 13.34
C ASP A 123 0.62 3.99 12.67
N PRO A 124 -0.54 3.72 13.30
CA PRO A 124 -1.83 4.16 12.79
C PRO A 124 -2.04 5.69 12.85
N SER A 125 -1.09 6.44 13.44
CA SER A 125 -1.14 7.91 13.41
C SER A 125 -0.54 8.51 12.13
N LYS A 126 0.20 7.71 11.35
CA LYS A 126 0.61 8.10 10.00
C LYS A 126 -0.59 7.98 9.08
N GLY A 127 -1.28 9.11 8.90
CA GLY A 127 -2.47 9.20 8.05
C GLY A 127 -2.17 8.76 6.61
N VAL A 128 -1.24 9.44 5.93
CA VAL A 128 -0.84 9.09 4.56
C VAL A 128 0.65 8.76 4.46
N ALA A 129 0.99 7.90 3.51
CA ALA A 129 2.28 7.23 3.41
C ALA A 129 2.79 7.09 1.97
N VAL A 130 4.09 6.82 1.85
CA VAL A 130 4.73 6.50 0.57
C VAL A 130 5.21 5.05 0.62
N LEU A 131 4.86 4.26 -0.39
CA LEU A 131 5.48 2.96 -0.66
C LEU A 131 6.38 3.09 -1.89
N THR A 132 7.68 2.78 -1.74
CA THR A 132 8.63 2.84 -2.85
C THR A 132 8.71 1.50 -3.57
N VAL A 133 8.62 1.53 -4.90
CA VAL A 133 8.84 0.39 -5.81
C VAL A 133 10.10 0.68 -6.61
N ASN A 134 11.22 0.06 -6.25
CA ASN A 134 12.52 0.32 -6.89
C ASN A 134 12.64 -0.27 -8.31
N GLY A 135 11.67 -1.10 -8.71
CA GLY A 135 11.58 -1.67 -10.07
C GLY A 135 10.30 -1.22 -10.77
N ASP A 136 9.82 -2.07 -11.68
CA ASP A 136 8.52 -1.86 -12.32
C ASP A 136 7.36 -2.22 -11.38
N PHE A 137 6.27 -1.47 -11.53
CA PHE A 137 4.98 -1.73 -10.89
C PHE A 137 3.98 -2.27 -11.92
N VAL A 138 3.33 -3.38 -11.63
CA VAL A 138 2.26 -3.94 -12.45
C VAL A 138 1.03 -4.15 -11.60
N GLN A 139 -0.06 -3.49 -11.95
CA GLN A 139 -1.35 -3.68 -11.33
C GLN A 139 -2.31 -4.38 -12.30
N GLN A 140 -2.64 -5.64 -12.02
CA GLN A 140 -3.43 -6.48 -12.90
C GLN A 140 -4.93 -6.19 -12.77
N ALA A 141 -5.72 -6.60 -13.78
CA ALA A 141 -7.17 -6.47 -13.74
C ALA A 141 -7.76 -7.17 -12.50
N GLY A 142 -8.72 -6.53 -11.84
CA GLY A 142 -9.35 -7.03 -10.62
C GLY A 142 -8.53 -6.87 -9.34
N SER A 143 -7.35 -6.23 -9.40
CA SER A 143 -6.59 -5.84 -8.21
C SER A 143 -6.95 -4.43 -7.74
N THR A 144 -6.63 -4.12 -6.49
CA THR A 144 -7.02 -2.86 -5.84
C THR A 144 -5.80 -2.10 -5.32
N TYR A 145 -5.76 -0.79 -5.59
CA TYR A 145 -4.92 0.15 -4.84
C TYR A 145 -5.82 0.84 -3.82
N LEU A 146 -5.63 0.55 -2.54
CA LEU A 146 -6.30 1.28 -1.46
C LEU A 146 -5.48 2.54 -1.14
N ALA A 147 -6.03 3.71 -1.45
CA ALA A 147 -5.37 5.00 -1.32
C ALA A 147 -6.05 5.83 -0.23
N GLY A 148 -5.30 6.11 0.83
CA GLY A 148 -5.65 7.08 1.86
C GLY A 148 -5.54 8.50 1.36
N ILE A 149 -6.61 9.28 1.49
CA ILE A 149 -6.68 10.68 1.07
C ILE A 149 -6.99 11.53 2.30
N ALA A 150 -6.09 12.47 2.60
CA ALA A 150 -6.25 13.38 3.72
C ALA A 150 -6.79 14.76 3.28
N PRO A 151 -7.72 15.36 4.03
CA PRO A 151 -8.18 16.74 3.81
C PRO A 151 -7.06 17.79 3.84
N SER A 152 -5.90 17.46 4.41
CA SER A 152 -4.70 18.30 4.45
C SER A 152 -3.96 18.43 3.11
N LYS A 153 -4.56 17.98 2.01
CA LYS A 153 -3.96 17.91 0.66
C LYS A 153 -2.80 16.92 0.54
N ALA A 154 -2.79 15.91 1.39
CA ALA A 154 -1.84 14.81 1.34
C ALA A 154 -2.57 13.52 0.97
N SER A 155 -1.92 12.63 0.23
CA SER A 155 -2.44 11.31 -0.15
C SER A 155 -1.37 10.25 0.03
N ASP A 156 -1.81 9.01 0.10
CA ASP A 156 -0.93 7.88 -0.15
C ASP A 156 -0.33 7.97 -1.54
N LEU A 157 0.93 7.54 -1.64
CA LEU A 157 1.71 7.54 -2.87
C LEU A 157 2.38 6.19 -3.07
N ILE A 158 2.23 5.65 -4.28
CA ILE A 158 3.11 4.62 -4.81
C ILE A 158 4.17 5.31 -5.67
N ASP A 159 5.42 5.29 -5.21
CA ASP A 159 6.56 5.91 -5.89
C ASP A 159 7.37 4.84 -6.63
N VAL A 160 7.32 4.86 -7.96
CA VAL A 160 7.87 3.81 -8.82
C VAL A 160 9.11 4.34 -9.56
N ALA A 161 10.26 3.72 -9.32
CA ALA A 161 11.50 4.05 -10.02
C ALA A 161 11.52 3.52 -11.47
N GLY A 162 10.80 2.43 -11.75
CA GLY A 162 10.59 1.89 -13.08
C GLY A 162 9.33 2.41 -13.76
N SER A 163 8.78 1.61 -14.65
CA SER A 163 7.48 1.86 -15.31
C SER A 163 6.32 1.35 -14.45
N ALA A 164 5.16 1.99 -14.57
CA ALA A 164 3.92 1.55 -13.94
C ALA A 164 2.91 1.10 -15.01
N ALA A 165 2.64 -0.21 -15.10
CA ALA A 165 1.62 -0.79 -15.98
C ALA A 165 0.32 -1.03 -15.21
N ILE A 166 -0.75 -0.32 -15.59
CA ILE A 166 -2.08 -0.42 -15.00
C ILE A 166 -3.00 -1.12 -16.01
N ASN A 167 -3.32 -2.38 -15.73
CA ASN A 167 -4.17 -3.16 -16.61
C ASN A 167 -5.64 -2.74 -16.44
N LYS A 168 -6.34 -2.62 -17.56
CA LYS A 168 -7.78 -2.30 -17.58
C LYS A 168 -8.55 -3.22 -16.63
N GLY A 169 -9.28 -2.63 -15.69
CA GLY A 169 -10.05 -3.35 -14.66
C GLY A 169 -9.35 -3.43 -13.31
N ALA A 170 -8.11 -2.93 -13.15
CA ALA A 170 -7.58 -2.55 -11.85
C ALA A 170 -8.36 -1.34 -11.30
N SER A 171 -8.52 -1.23 -9.99
CA SER A 171 -9.27 -0.14 -9.35
C SER A 171 -8.46 0.60 -8.31
N VAL A 172 -8.88 1.83 -8.02
CA VAL A 172 -8.45 2.57 -6.82
C VAL A 172 -9.62 2.63 -5.85
N ASN A 173 -9.37 2.27 -4.59
CA ASN A 173 -10.32 2.39 -3.50
C ASN A 173 -9.90 3.55 -2.62
N LEU A 174 -10.73 4.60 -2.57
CA LEU A 174 -10.45 5.81 -1.83
C LEU A 174 -10.92 5.66 -0.37
N VAL A 175 -9.98 5.86 0.54
CA VAL A 175 -10.22 5.86 1.98
C VAL A 175 -9.90 7.24 2.53
N ARG A 176 -10.73 7.74 3.44
CA ARG A 176 -10.48 9.03 4.10
C ARG A 176 -9.47 8.83 5.22
N GLU A 177 -8.40 9.63 5.20
CA GLU A 177 -7.40 9.69 6.26
C GLU A 177 -7.52 10.99 7.05
N GLY A 178 -7.85 10.86 8.34
CA GLY A 178 -8.02 12.01 9.25
C GLY A 178 -9.35 12.74 9.14
N ALA A 179 -9.48 13.79 9.95
CA ALA A 179 -10.69 14.61 10.08
C ALA A 179 -10.61 15.87 9.19
N GLY A 180 -11.77 16.43 8.86
CA GLY A 180 -11.90 17.68 8.10
C GLY A 180 -12.58 17.50 6.74
N HIS A 181 -12.74 18.61 6.02
CA HIS A 181 -13.41 18.67 4.73
C HIS A 181 -12.39 18.75 3.60
N PHE A 182 -12.66 18.06 2.50
CA PHE A 182 -11.87 18.20 1.29
C PHE A 182 -12.08 19.60 0.71
N SER A 183 -10.97 20.25 0.35
CA SER A 183 -11.04 21.46 -0.45
C SER A 183 -11.34 21.07 -1.89
N VAL A 184 -12.24 21.82 -2.54
CA VAL A 184 -12.44 21.75 -3.98
C VAL A 184 -11.20 22.27 -4.72
N ASP A 185 -11.11 22.00 -6.01
CA ASP A 185 -9.99 22.34 -6.89
C ASP A 185 -8.64 21.85 -6.35
N THR A 186 -8.64 20.63 -5.79
CA THR A 186 -7.44 20.02 -5.20
C THR A 186 -7.03 18.78 -5.98
N ARG A 187 -5.75 18.72 -6.35
CA ARG A 187 -5.12 17.57 -7.00
C ARG A 187 -4.23 16.82 -6.02
N TYR A 188 -4.44 15.51 -5.93
CA TYR A 188 -3.60 14.57 -5.19
C TYR A 188 -2.78 13.71 -6.15
N THR A 189 -1.53 13.40 -5.81
CA THR A 189 -0.70 12.48 -6.61
C THR A 189 -0.77 11.11 -5.95
N LEU A 190 -1.38 10.15 -6.63
CA LEU A 190 -1.60 8.80 -6.10
C LEU A 190 -0.48 7.83 -6.49
N LEU A 191 0.07 8.00 -7.69
CA LEU A 191 1.14 7.18 -8.23
C LEU A 191 2.06 8.06 -9.08
N THR A 192 3.37 7.87 -8.92
CA THR A 192 4.38 8.42 -9.84
C THR A 192 5.28 7.30 -10.34
N ALA A 193 5.69 7.37 -11.60
CA ALA A 193 6.54 6.38 -12.25
C ALA A 193 7.59 7.04 -13.13
N ALA A 194 8.85 6.95 -12.75
CA ALA A 194 9.95 7.57 -13.49
C ALA A 194 10.14 6.97 -14.90
N GLY A 195 9.79 5.70 -15.09
CA GLY A 195 9.74 5.02 -16.38
C GLY A 195 8.43 5.23 -17.15
N GLY A 196 7.50 6.02 -16.61
CA GLY A 196 6.21 6.35 -17.21
C GLY A 196 5.06 5.45 -16.77
N VAL A 197 3.84 5.97 -16.95
CA VAL A 197 2.57 5.27 -16.67
C VAL A 197 1.98 4.74 -17.97
N ILE A 198 1.64 3.45 -17.98
CA ILE A 198 1.06 2.74 -19.13
C ILE A 198 -0.30 2.18 -18.72
N GLY A 199 -1.35 2.63 -19.42
CA GLY A 199 -2.73 2.23 -19.13
C GLY A 199 -3.40 3.14 -18.09
N THR A 200 -4.63 2.78 -17.71
CA THR A 200 -5.46 3.56 -16.79
C THR A 200 -6.26 2.64 -15.89
N TYR A 201 -6.60 3.12 -14.70
CA TYR A 201 -7.53 2.42 -13.82
C TYR A 201 -8.92 2.28 -14.45
N GLY A 202 -9.61 1.21 -14.09
CA GLY A 202 -10.99 0.92 -14.50
C GLY A 202 -12.04 1.75 -13.76
N GLY A 203 -11.68 2.40 -12.65
CA GLY A 203 -12.56 3.29 -11.90
C GLY A 203 -12.15 3.49 -10.45
N LEU A 204 -12.87 4.39 -9.79
CA LEU A 204 -12.81 4.66 -8.35
C LEU A 204 -13.88 3.85 -7.60
N THR A 205 -13.54 3.46 -6.38
CA THR A 205 -14.40 2.76 -5.43
C THR A 205 -14.15 3.31 -4.01
N GLY A 206 -14.88 2.82 -3.02
CA GLY A 206 -14.66 3.17 -1.61
C GLY A 206 -15.69 4.14 -1.05
N GLY A 207 -15.80 4.16 0.29
CA GLY A 207 -16.76 5.00 1.00
C GLY A 207 -16.50 6.49 0.78
N LEU A 208 -15.24 6.91 0.64
CA LEU A 208 -14.95 8.32 0.35
C LEU A 208 -15.53 8.74 -1.01
N PHE A 209 -15.45 7.86 -2.01
CA PHE A 209 -16.00 8.10 -3.34
C PHE A 209 -17.53 8.15 -3.33
N THR A 210 -18.20 7.28 -2.55
CA THR A 210 -19.68 7.21 -2.53
C THR A 210 -20.35 8.20 -1.58
N ASP A 211 -19.66 8.60 -0.50
CA ASP A 211 -20.26 9.33 0.63
C ASP A 211 -19.91 10.83 0.61
N SER A 212 -19.46 11.35 -0.53
CA SER A 212 -19.09 12.75 -0.73
C SER A 212 -20.11 13.48 -1.61
N PRO A 213 -21.25 13.91 -1.06
CA PRO A 213 -22.37 14.39 -1.88
C PRO A 213 -22.08 15.67 -2.67
N PHE A 214 -21.09 16.46 -2.24
CA PHE A 214 -20.79 17.78 -2.81
C PHE A 214 -19.57 17.80 -3.73
N VAL A 215 -18.74 16.76 -3.72
CA VAL A 215 -17.52 16.75 -4.53
C VAL A 215 -17.48 15.52 -5.41
N ASP A 216 -17.01 15.71 -6.63
CA ASP A 216 -16.70 14.62 -7.53
C ASP A 216 -15.19 14.34 -7.46
N PHE A 217 -14.87 13.06 -7.63
CA PHE A 217 -13.51 12.58 -7.70
C PHE A 217 -13.26 12.04 -9.10
N GLU A 218 -12.21 12.54 -9.75
CA GLU A 218 -11.83 12.10 -11.09
C GLU A 218 -10.35 11.71 -11.13
N LEU A 219 -10.05 10.63 -11.86
CA LEU A 219 -8.66 10.25 -12.10
C LEU A 219 -8.13 11.01 -13.31
N ALA A 220 -7.04 11.73 -13.12
CA ALA A 220 -6.30 12.42 -14.18
C ALA A 220 -4.91 11.81 -14.36
N TYR A 221 -4.32 11.98 -15.54
CA TYR A 221 -3.07 11.34 -15.92
C TYR A 221 -2.16 12.30 -16.67
N ASP A 222 -0.87 12.17 -16.42
CA ASP A 222 0.18 12.65 -17.30
C ASP A 222 1.12 11.47 -17.68
N PRO A 223 2.17 11.67 -18.49
CA PRO A 223 3.06 10.57 -18.89
C PRO A 223 3.71 9.78 -17.74
N THR A 224 3.80 10.36 -16.54
CA THR A 224 4.55 9.85 -15.38
C THR A 224 3.73 9.75 -14.10
N ASN A 225 2.50 10.28 -14.06
CA ASN A 225 1.73 10.39 -12.83
C ASN A 225 0.26 9.99 -13.03
N VAL A 226 -0.29 9.43 -11.95
CA VAL A 226 -1.73 9.28 -11.75
C VAL A 226 -2.17 10.23 -10.64
N TYR A 227 -3.17 11.03 -10.96
CA TYR A 227 -3.74 12.03 -10.07
C TYR A 227 -5.17 11.69 -9.69
N LEU A 228 -5.59 12.25 -8.56
CA LEU A 228 -6.98 12.35 -8.15
C LEU A 228 -7.34 13.83 -8.03
N ASP A 229 -8.22 14.29 -8.90
CA ASP A 229 -8.77 15.63 -8.87
C ASP A 229 -10.08 15.62 -8.07
N VAL A 230 -10.25 16.66 -7.26
CA VAL A 230 -11.43 16.87 -6.41
C VAL A 230 -12.10 18.17 -6.82
N ASP A 231 -13.27 18.07 -7.42
CA ASP A 231 -14.00 19.21 -7.97
C ASP A 231 -15.37 19.34 -7.31
N ARG A 232 -15.90 20.58 -7.29
CA ARG A 232 -17.26 20.81 -6.82
C ARG A 232 -18.26 20.27 -7.84
N ASN A 233 -19.16 19.39 -7.41
CA ASN A 233 -20.23 18.90 -8.27
C ASN A 233 -21.46 19.83 -8.26
N SER A 234 -22.49 19.49 -9.04
CA SER A 234 -23.70 20.31 -9.16
C SER A 234 -24.73 20.11 -8.04
N VAL A 235 -24.46 19.26 -7.05
CA VAL A 235 -25.39 19.00 -5.93
C VAL A 235 -25.38 20.21 -5.02
N THR A 236 -26.51 20.87 -4.83
CA THR A 236 -26.64 22.05 -3.95
C THR A 236 -26.84 21.65 -2.48
N PHE A 237 -26.63 22.58 -1.54
CA PHE A 237 -26.95 22.36 -0.12
C PHE A 237 -28.43 22.04 0.11
N ALA A 238 -29.32 22.52 -0.76
CA ALA A 238 -30.75 22.20 -0.68
C ALA A 238 -31.04 20.75 -1.09
N ASP A 239 -30.24 20.14 -1.98
CA ASP A 239 -30.50 18.79 -2.50
C ASP A 239 -30.32 17.69 -1.43
N VAL A 240 -29.48 17.93 -0.43
CA VAL A 240 -29.28 17.01 0.69
C VAL A 240 -30.24 17.25 1.87
N GLY A 241 -31.10 18.26 1.77
CA GLY A 241 -32.05 18.63 2.82
C GLY A 241 -33.30 17.75 2.85
N ASN A 242 -33.58 17.11 3.98
CA ASN A 242 -34.75 16.24 4.13
C ASN A 242 -36.05 17.02 4.37
N THR A 243 -36.01 18.11 5.13
CA THR A 243 -37.19 18.92 5.48
C THR A 243 -37.28 20.22 4.69
N PHE A 244 -38.48 20.82 4.63
CA PHE A 244 -38.68 22.12 4.00
C PHE A 244 -37.76 23.20 4.60
N ASN A 245 -37.63 23.22 5.92
CA ASN A 245 -36.76 24.17 6.62
C ASN A 245 -35.29 23.92 6.27
N GLN A 246 -34.83 22.67 6.22
CA GLN A 246 -33.45 22.33 5.83
C GLN A 246 -33.14 22.79 4.40
N ARG A 247 -34.03 22.51 3.44
CA ARG A 247 -33.83 22.94 2.04
C ARG A 247 -33.82 24.45 1.89
N SER A 248 -34.74 25.14 2.57
CA SER A 248 -34.82 26.61 2.55
C SER A 248 -33.55 27.25 3.12
N VAL A 249 -33.05 26.72 4.24
CA VAL A 249 -31.78 27.17 4.84
C VAL A 249 -30.60 26.84 3.93
N GLY A 250 -30.55 25.64 3.33
CA GLY A 250 -29.50 25.25 2.40
C GLY A 250 -29.42 26.19 1.19
N ALA A 251 -30.55 26.50 0.55
CA ALA A 251 -30.60 27.45 -0.57
C ALA A 251 -30.16 28.86 -0.17
N ALA A 252 -30.58 29.32 1.02
CA ALA A 252 -30.16 30.63 1.53
C ALA A 252 -28.66 30.69 1.83
N ALA A 253 -28.08 29.61 2.37
CA ALA A 253 -26.65 29.50 2.64
C ALA A 253 -25.82 29.45 1.35
N GLU A 254 -26.24 28.67 0.35
CA GLU A 254 -25.55 28.59 -0.95
C GLU A 254 -25.48 29.95 -1.66
N ALA A 255 -26.53 30.78 -1.52
CA ALA A 255 -26.55 32.12 -2.10
C ALA A 255 -25.52 33.10 -1.49
N LEU A 256 -24.87 32.74 -0.38
CA LEU A 256 -23.86 33.57 0.29
C LEU A 256 -22.43 33.33 -0.23
N GLY A 257 -22.19 32.28 -1.03
CA GLY A 257 -20.87 31.89 -1.53
C GLY A 257 -20.21 30.83 -0.66
#